data_AF-A0AAV4EFB4-F1
#
_entry.id   AF-A0AAV4EFB4-F1
#
_cell.length_a   1.000
_cell.length_b   1.000
_cell.length_c   1.000
_cell.angle_alpha   90.00
_cell.angle_beta   90.00
_cell.angle_gamma   90.00
#
_symmetry.space_group_name_H-M   'P 1'
#
loop_
_entity.id
_entity.type
_entity.pdbx_description
1 polymer ?
#
loop_
_entity_poly.entity_id
_entity_poly.type
_entity_poly.pdbx_seq_one_letter_code
_entity_poly.pdbx_strand_id
1 'polypeptide(L)'
;MGGIVAGIPAFLSPSYNEYAASMTPALNPNPWFIRKWETTFNCSSRDISCSVNHSAVNISGYDSYVYADVVYDTVLTFAQAIQRLIGQNCPEKTGNDVRSCITGREMKEVIQNSSFYSPTGLIEFDDQGNRFSTIDFEQVLPRPQGEGFELVKVGVYDARTATITVEKNISFAYSNFEYVRADGIPESVCSYPCGPMEYTIRREPGCCWDCRTCRSNEILVDGFTGCRGCPRYTWPDATVGAAWWNGCTVV
;
A
#
# COMPACT_ATOMS: atom_id res chain seq x y z
N MET A 1 -5.51 -2.91 -16.41
CA MET A 1 -6.00 -4.15 -15.75
C MET A 1 -4.80 -4.90 -15.21
N GLY A 2 -4.90 -5.59 -14.07
CA GLY A 2 -3.76 -6.25 -13.42
C GLY A 2 -2.87 -5.34 -12.57
N GLY A 3 -3.34 -4.12 -12.25
CA GLY A 3 -2.62 -3.20 -11.37
C GLY A 3 -2.55 -3.73 -9.94
N ILE A 4 -1.49 -3.38 -9.23
CA ILE A 4 -1.28 -3.72 -7.82
C ILE A 4 -1.52 -2.47 -7.00
N VAL A 5 -2.31 -2.60 -5.95
CA VAL A 5 -2.56 -1.56 -4.96
C VAL A 5 -2.07 -2.04 -3.60
N ALA A 6 -1.73 -1.08 -2.74
CA ALA A 6 -1.31 -1.36 -1.37
C ALA A 6 -2.26 -0.62 -0.41
N GLY A 7 -2.65 -1.29 0.66
CA GLY A 7 -3.59 -0.74 1.63
C GLY A 7 -3.44 -1.37 3.01
N ILE A 8 -3.96 -0.67 4.02
CA ILE A 8 -4.12 -1.26 5.35
C ILE A 8 -5.22 -2.33 5.24
N PRO A 9 -5.00 -3.54 5.78
CA PRO A 9 -6.03 -4.57 5.78
C PRO A 9 -7.25 -4.08 6.52
N ALA A 10 -8.41 -4.13 5.87
CA ALA A 10 -9.67 -3.78 6.50
C ALA A 10 -10.17 -4.96 7.36
N PHE A 11 -10.32 -4.76 8.66
CA PHE A 11 -10.99 -5.74 9.50
C PHE A 11 -12.51 -5.58 9.43
N LEU A 12 -13.19 -6.59 8.87
CA LEU A 12 -14.65 -6.67 8.91
C LEU A 12 -15.08 -7.15 10.30
N SER A 13 -15.70 -6.26 11.07
CA SER A 13 -16.30 -6.60 12.36
C SER A 13 -17.79 -6.91 12.19
N PRO A 14 -18.23 -8.18 12.30
CA PRO A 14 -19.64 -8.54 12.13
C PRO A 14 -20.54 -7.82 13.13
N SER A 15 -20.12 -7.73 14.40
CA SER A 15 -20.88 -7.05 15.44
C SER A 15 -21.02 -5.55 15.20
N TYR A 16 -19.98 -4.89 14.68
CA TYR A 16 -20.09 -3.49 14.28
C TYR A 16 -21.04 -3.31 13.11
N ASN A 17 -20.96 -4.19 12.11
CA ASN A 17 -21.86 -4.17 10.95
C ASN A 17 -23.32 -4.43 11.36
N GLU A 18 -23.58 -5.32 12.31
CA GLU A 18 -24.93 -5.53 12.85
C GLU A 18 -25.43 -4.31 13.62
N TYR A 19 -24.59 -3.74 14.49
CA TYR A 19 -24.89 -2.51 15.22
C TYR A 19 -25.22 -1.36 14.26
N ALA A 20 -24.37 -1.14 13.25
CA ALA A 20 -24.58 -0.11 12.25
C ALA A 20 -25.88 -0.31 11.46
N ALA A 21 -26.25 -1.56 11.16
CA ALA A 21 -27.42 -1.87 10.34
C ALA A 21 -28.71 -1.57 11.10
N SER A 22 -28.66 -1.76 12.41
CA SER A 22 -29.77 -1.50 13.33
C SER A 22 -30.03 -0.01 13.60
N MET A 23 -29.12 0.89 13.19
CA MET A 23 -29.26 2.31 13.52
C MET A 23 -30.48 2.94 12.81
N THR A 24 -31.19 3.78 13.56
CA THR A 24 -32.28 4.64 13.07
C THR A 24 -32.14 6.04 13.67
N PRO A 25 -32.76 7.09 13.09
CA PRO A 25 -32.71 8.44 13.66
C PRO A 25 -33.19 8.51 15.11
N ALA A 26 -34.05 7.59 15.54
CA ALA A 26 -34.52 7.48 16.92
C ALA A 26 -33.46 6.90 17.88
N LEU A 27 -32.62 5.97 17.41
CA LEU A 27 -31.58 5.33 18.21
C LEU A 27 -30.26 6.11 18.22
N ASN A 28 -30.01 6.92 17.18
CA ASN A 28 -28.78 7.66 17.02
C ASN A 28 -29.07 9.17 16.85
N PRO A 29 -28.93 9.98 17.93
CA PRO A 29 -29.21 11.42 17.89
C PRO A 29 -28.12 12.24 17.19
N ASN A 30 -27.13 11.60 16.57
CA ASN A 30 -26.07 12.28 15.84
C ASN A 30 -26.68 13.12 14.70
N PRO A 31 -26.48 14.45 14.69
CA PRO A 31 -27.11 15.34 13.71
C PRO A 31 -26.65 15.07 12.27
N TRP A 32 -25.42 14.59 12.07
CA TRP A 32 -24.92 14.21 10.74
C TRP A 32 -25.56 12.92 10.24
N PHE A 33 -25.81 11.96 11.14
CA PHE A 33 -26.53 10.74 10.79
C PHE A 33 -27.97 11.04 10.41
N ILE A 34 -28.67 11.86 11.20
CA ILE A 34 -30.04 12.31 10.90
C ILE A 34 -30.09 12.99 9.53
N ARG A 35 -29.20 13.95 9.27
CA ARG A 35 -29.16 14.64 7.97
C ARG A 35 -28.86 13.70 6.81
N LYS A 36 -27.95 12.74 6.98
CA LYS A 36 -27.63 11.74 5.94
C LYS A 36 -28.82 10.82 5.67
N TRP A 37 -29.55 10.42 6.71
CA TRP A 37 -30.78 9.63 6.59
C TRP A 37 -31.86 10.40 5.80
N GLU A 38 -32.21 11.60 6.25
CA GLU A 38 -33.23 12.46 5.62
C GLU A 38 -32.89 12.76 4.14
N THR A 39 -31.63 13.05 3.85
CA THR A 39 -31.18 13.32 2.47
C THR A 39 -31.17 12.08 1.58
N THR A 40 -30.86 10.91 2.13
CA THR A 40 -30.85 9.65 1.36
C THR A 40 -32.28 9.21 1.02
N PHE A 41 -33.21 9.31 1.97
CA PHE A 41 -34.57 8.80 1.81
C PHE A 41 -35.58 9.89 1.41
N ASN A 42 -35.14 11.14 1.28
CA ASN A 42 -35.97 12.30 0.95
C ASN A 42 -37.22 12.40 1.85
N CYS A 43 -37.00 12.25 3.16
CA CYS A 43 -38.04 12.30 4.20
C CYS A 43 -37.55 13.07 5.43
N SER A 44 -38.46 13.36 6.37
CA SER A 44 -38.15 14.05 7.63
C SER A 44 -38.08 13.05 8.77
N SER A 45 -37.01 13.10 9.58
CA SER A 45 -36.85 12.24 10.76
C SER A 45 -37.91 12.45 11.85
N ARG A 46 -38.64 13.57 11.78
CA ARG A 46 -39.80 13.84 12.64
C ARG A 46 -41.01 12.97 12.29
N ASP A 47 -41.08 12.46 11.07
CA ASP A 47 -42.13 11.57 10.64
C ASP A 47 -41.76 10.13 11.02
N ILE A 48 -42.61 9.46 11.80
CA ILE A 48 -42.36 8.09 12.27
C ILE A 48 -42.08 7.16 11.08
N SER A 49 -42.84 7.31 9.99
CA SER A 49 -42.68 6.53 8.75
C SER A 49 -41.27 6.62 8.15
N CYS A 50 -40.59 7.76 8.27
CA CYS A 50 -39.23 7.95 7.78
C CYS A 50 -38.21 7.10 8.55
N SER A 51 -38.48 6.79 9.83
CA SER A 51 -37.59 5.95 10.64
C SER A 51 -37.88 4.46 10.50
N VAL A 52 -39.15 4.04 10.40
CA VAL A 52 -39.51 2.60 10.35
C VAL A 52 -39.48 1.98 8.95
N ASN A 53 -39.69 2.76 7.88
CA ASN A 53 -39.78 2.20 6.53
C ASN A 53 -38.43 2.12 5.80
N HIS A 54 -37.36 2.58 6.44
CA HIS A 54 -36.02 2.65 5.85
C HIS A 54 -35.01 1.92 6.74
N SER A 55 -33.87 1.57 6.15
CA SER A 55 -32.80 0.86 6.84
C SER A 55 -31.46 1.53 6.56
N ALA A 56 -30.60 1.57 7.57
CA ALA A 56 -29.25 2.13 7.46
C ALA A 56 -28.43 1.48 6.34
N VAL A 57 -28.68 0.20 6.03
CA VAL A 57 -27.98 -0.54 4.96
C VAL A 57 -28.20 0.04 3.57
N ASN A 58 -29.32 0.76 3.37
CA ASN A 58 -29.64 1.41 2.10
C ASN A 58 -29.00 2.79 1.96
N ILE A 59 -28.26 3.25 2.98
CA ILE A 59 -27.49 4.47 2.90
C ILE A 59 -26.21 4.18 2.12
N SER A 60 -26.01 4.90 1.01
CA SER A 60 -24.79 4.80 0.20
C SER A 60 -23.51 4.90 1.05
N GLY A 61 -22.62 3.93 0.89
CA GLY A 61 -21.34 3.84 1.61
C GLY A 61 -21.40 3.17 2.98
N TYR A 62 -22.56 2.63 3.38
CA TYR A 62 -22.79 1.95 4.64
C TYR A 62 -21.81 0.79 4.92
N ASP A 63 -21.51 -0.02 3.90
CA ASP A 63 -20.65 -1.20 3.95
C ASP A 63 -19.16 -0.91 3.68
N SER A 64 -18.82 0.36 3.41
CA SER A 64 -17.57 0.72 2.74
C SER A 64 -16.51 1.38 3.63
N TYR A 65 -16.76 1.55 4.94
CA TYR A 65 -15.79 2.25 5.79
C TYR A 65 -14.67 1.32 6.25
N VAL A 66 -13.71 1.09 5.35
CA VAL A 66 -12.48 0.29 5.50
C VAL A 66 -11.51 0.77 6.59
N TYR A 67 -11.89 1.78 7.39
CA TYR A 67 -11.07 2.36 8.47
C TYR A 67 -11.78 2.38 9.84
N ALA A 68 -12.94 1.74 9.96
CA ALA A 68 -13.68 1.72 11.23
C ALA A 68 -12.90 0.99 12.34
N ASP A 69 -12.12 -0.01 11.94
CA ASP A 69 -11.19 -0.78 12.76
C ASP A 69 -10.05 0.07 13.32
N VAL A 70 -9.45 0.96 12.51
CA VAL A 70 -8.41 1.90 12.97
C VAL A 70 -8.97 2.83 14.05
N VAL A 71 -10.20 3.33 13.87
CA VAL A 71 -10.87 4.17 14.87
C VAL A 71 -11.16 3.36 16.14
N TYR A 72 -11.63 2.13 16.00
CA TYR A 72 -11.88 1.23 17.12
C TYR A 72 -10.61 0.99 17.95
N ASP A 73 -9.50 0.63 17.29
CA ASP A 73 -8.21 0.42 17.93
C ASP A 73 -7.68 1.67 18.62
N THR A 74 -7.92 2.84 18.02
CA THR A 74 -7.56 4.12 18.62
C THR A 74 -8.30 4.32 19.94
N VAL A 75 -9.63 4.18 19.94
CA VAL A 75 -10.44 4.32 21.17
C VAL A 75 -10.00 3.30 22.23
N LEU A 76 -9.74 2.05 21.82
CA LEU A 76 -9.29 1.00 22.74
C LEU A 76 -7.91 1.31 23.32
N THR A 77 -6.98 1.87 22.53
CA THR A 77 -5.66 2.31 22.99
C THR A 77 -5.77 3.35 24.09
N PHE A 78 -6.60 4.38 23.88
CA PHE A 78 -6.85 5.40 24.90
C PHE A 78 -7.53 4.80 26.14
N ALA A 79 -8.50 3.91 25.97
CA ALA A 79 -9.17 3.25 27.09
C ALA A 79 -8.20 2.41 27.94
N GLN A 80 -7.31 1.64 27.29
CA GLN A 80 -6.27 0.86 27.96
C GLN A 80 -5.29 1.76 28.71
N ALA A 81 -4.86 2.87 28.11
CA ALA A 81 -3.97 3.82 28.75
C ALA A 81 -4.61 4.48 29.98
N ILE A 82 -5.87 4.92 29.87
CA ILE A 82 -6.67 5.47 30.97
C ILE A 82 -6.78 4.43 32.11
N GLN A 83 -7.14 3.20 31.78
CA GLN A 83 -7.29 2.12 32.76
C GLN A 83 -5.99 1.86 33.52
N ARG A 84 -4.85 1.84 32.81
CA ARG A 84 -3.52 1.66 33.41
C ARG A 84 -3.18 2.81 34.37
N LEU A 85 -3.39 4.05 33.95
CA LEU A 85 -3.10 5.23 34.78
C LEU A 85 -3.99 5.32 36.01
N ILE A 86 -5.29 5.02 35.89
CA ILE A 86 -6.20 4.99 37.04
C ILE A 86 -5.73 3.90 38.03
N GLY A 87 -5.41 2.71 37.55
CA GLY A 87 -4.93 1.61 38.41
C GLY A 87 -3.61 1.92 39.11
N GLN A 88 -2.69 2.64 38.46
CA GLN A 88 -1.40 3.03 39.02
C GLN A 88 -1.50 4.19 40.01
N ASN A 89 -2.22 5.24 39.64
CA ASN A 89 -2.20 6.50 40.38
C ASN A 89 -3.32 6.60 41.41
N CYS A 90 -4.45 5.91 41.20
CA CYS A 90 -5.67 6.07 41.99
C CYS A 90 -6.54 4.79 42.07
N PRO A 91 -6.00 3.66 42.58
CA PRO A 91 -6.72 2.39 42.59
C PRO A 91 -8.03 2.41 43.38
N GLU A 92 -8.19 3.34 44.33
CA GLU A 92 -9.38 3.45 45.19
C GLU A 92 -10.38 4.53 44.72
N LYS A 93 -10.04 5.33 43.72
CA LYS A 93 -10.94 6.39 43.22
C LYS A 93 -11.84 5.86 42.12
N THR A 94 -13.07 6.35 42.06
CA THR A 94 -14.05 6.00 41.01
C THR A 94 -14.80 7.24 40.52
N GLY A 95 -15.58 7.10 39.45
CA GLY A 95 -16.42 8.18 38.94
C GLY A 95 -15.63 9.41 38.52
N ASN A 96 -16.04 10.61 38.96
CA ASN A 96 -15.40 11.86 38.55
C ASN A 96 -14.03 12.10 39.20
N ASP A 97 -13.73 11.43 40.32
CA ASP A 97 -12.52 11.68 41.11
C ASP A 97 -11.25 11.18 40.42
N VAL A 98 -11.41 10.25 39.47
CA VAL A 98 -10.31 9.68 38.65
C VAL A 98 -9.74 10.70 37.66
N ARG A 99 -10.47 11.77 37.32
CA ARG A 99 -10.00 12.80 36.38
C ARG A 99 -8.70 13.46 36.84
N SER A 100 -8.52 13.58 38.16
CA SER A 100 -7.31 14.15 38.77
C SER A 100 -6.08 13.25 38.67
N CYS A 101 -6.25 12.00 38.25
CA CYS A 101 -5.23 10.94 38.29
C CYS A 101 -4.47 10.77 36.97
N ILE A 102 -4.87 11.50 35.94
CA ILE A 102 -4.36 11.36 34.57
C ILE A 102 -3.78 12.71 34.15
N THR A 103 -2.48 12.77 33.92
CA THR A 103 -1.85 13.93 33.28
C THR A 103 -1.55 13.64 31.81
N GLY A 104 -1.52 14.68 30.97
CA GLY A 104 -1.24 14.52 29.54
C GLY A 104 0.14 13.94 29.23
N ARG A 105 1.13 14.18 30.09
CA ARG A 105 2.50 13.64 29.92
C ARG A 105 2.52 12.13 30.15
N GLU A 106 1.97 11.68 31.28
CA GLU A 106 1.89 10.25 31.61
C GLU A 106 1.05 9.48 30.57
N MET A 107 -0.04 10.09 30.09
CA MET A 107 -0.88 9.51 29.04
C MET A 107 -0.08 9.23 27.76
N LYS A 108 0.75 10.18 27.32
CA LYS A 108 1.61 9.99 26.14
C LYS A 108 2.57 8.81 26.35
N GLU A 109 3.26 8.77 27.49
CA GLU A 109 4.24 7.72 27.81
C GLU A 109 3.59 6.33 27.90
N VAL A 110 2.39 6.23 28.48
CA VAL A 110 1.64 4.98 28.56
C VAL A 110 1.14 4.53 27.19
N ILE A 111 0.64 5.44 26.35
CA ILE A 111 0.22 5.11 24.99
C ILE A 111 1.40 4.58 24.17
N GLN A 112 2.54 5.29 24.17
CA GLN A 112 3.73 4.88 23.40
C GLN A 112 4.27 3.51 23.82
N ASN A 113 4.12 3.15 25.10
CA ASN A 113 4.55 1.84 25.63
C ASN A 113 3.39 0.82 25.74
N SER A 114 2.26 1.06 25.07
CA SER A 114 1.12 0.14 25.10
C SER A 114 1.37 -1.08 24.23
N SER A 115 1.07 -2.25 24.79
CA SER A 115 1.06 -3.54 24.11
C SER A 115 -0.16 -4.33 24.59
N PHE A 116 -1.08 -4.63 23.67
CA PHE A 116 -2.29 -5.42 23.94
C PHE A 116 -2.89 -5.95 22.63
N TYR A 117 -3.73 -6.99 22.74
CA TYR A 117 -4.48 -7.52 21.60
C TYR A 117 -5.85 -6.84 21.48
N SER A 118 -6.18 -6.40 20.27
CA SER A 118 -7.53 -6.01 19.86
C SER A 118 -8.09 -7.05 18.87
N PRO A 119 -9.36 -6.94 18.44
CA PRO A 119 -9.92 -7.77 17.38
C PRO A 119 -9.13 -7.70 16.05
N THR A 120 -8.37 -6.62 15.81
CA THR A 120 -7.56 -6.44 14.60
C THR A 120 -6.15 -7.01 14.73
N GLY A 121 -5.78 -7.51 15.92
CA GLY A 121 -4.48 -8.10 16.19
C GLY A 121 -3.71 -7.39 17.30
N LEU A 122 -2.38 -7.53 17.29
CA LEU A 122 -1.51 -6.93 18.30
C LEU A 122 -1.34 -5.42 18.03
N ILE A 123 -1.62 -4.61 19.05
CA ILE A 123 -1.40 -3.16 19.03
C ILE A 123 -0.13 -2.85 19.81
N GLU A 124 0.88 -2.35 19.10
CA GLU A 124 2.14 -1.87 19.64
C GLU A 124 2.68 -0.71 18.79
N PHE A 125 3.58 0.09 19.37
CA PHE A 125 4.10 1.30 18.74
C PHE A 125 5.63 1.26 18.67
N ASP A 126 6.18 1.91 17.65
CA ASP A 126 7.61 2.21 17.58
C ASP A 126 7.99 3.39 18.49
N ASP A 127 9.28 3.72 18.51
CA ASP A 127 9.84 4.83 19.30
C ASP A 127 9.33 6.22 18.86
N GLN A 128 8.81 6.33 17.63
CA GLN A 128 8.18 7.54 17.10
C GLN A 128 6.68 7.62 17.43
N GLY A 129 6.08 6.55 17.94
CA GLY A 129 4.66 6.44 18.24
C GLY A 129 3.81 5.99 17.05
N ASN A 130 4.42 5.43 16.00
CA ASN A 130 3.68 4.81 14.90
C ASN A 130 3.28 3.38 15.30
N ARG A 131 2.03 3.01 15.03
CA ARG A 131 1.56 1.64 15.25
C ARG A 131 2.26 0.69 14.28
N PHE A 132 2.78 -0.42 14.78
CA PHE A 132 3.17 -1.55 13.93
C PHE A 132 1.93 -2.16 13.27
N SER A 133 1.93 -2.19 11.95
CA SER A 133 0.84 -2.73 11.14
C SER A 133 1.39 -3.48 9.93
N THR A 134 0.52 -4.23 9.28
CA THR A 134 0.80 -4.89 8.00
C THR A 134 0.16 -4.09 6.87
N ILE A 135 0.78 -4.12 5.70
CA ILE A 135 0.23 -3.53 4.48
C ILE A 135 -0.05 -4.67 3.51
N ASP A 136 -1.30 -4.79 3.07
CA ASP A 136 -1.69 -5.79 2.09
C ASP A 136 -1.42 -5.26 0.68
N PHE A 137 -0.79 -6.10 -0.14
CA PHE A 137 -0.69 -5.90 -1.57
C PHE A 137 -1.81 -6.68 -2.24
N GLU A 138 -2.64 -5.99 -3.01
CA GLU A 138 -3.79 -6.56 -3.70
C GLU A 138 -3.70 -6.29 -5.19
N GLN A 139 -4.04 -7.28 -6.00
CA GLN A 139 -4.07 -7.16 -7.45
C GLN A 139 -5.51 -7.04 -7.95
N VAL A 140 -5.76 -6.09 -8.85
CA VAL A 140 -7.05 -5.94 -9.52
C VAL A 140 -7.17 -6.96 -10.64
N LEU A 141 -7.96 -8.01 -10.41
CA LEU A 141 -8.16 -9.14 -11.32
C LEU A 141 -9.63 -9.27 -11.76
N PRO A 142 -9.90 -9.81 -12.96
CA PRO A 142 -11.26 -10.14 -13.36
C PRO A 142 -11.88 -11.15 -12.41
N ARG A 143 -13.18 -10.99 -12.10
CA ARG A 143 -13.89 -11.98 -11.29
C ARG A 143 -13.94 -13.33 -12.03
N PRO A 144 -13.68 -14.47 -11.38
CA PRO A 144 -13.73 -15.79 -12.02
C PRO A 144 -15.09 -16.11 -12.65
N GLN A 145 -16.17 -15.57 -12.07
CA GLN A 145 -17.55 -15.83 -12.47
C GLN A 145 -18.33 -14.51 -12.48
N GLY A 146 -18.47 -13.91 -13.67
CA GLY A 146 -19.28 -12.70 -13.87
C GLY A 146 -18.51 -11.56 -14.50
N GLU A 147 -19.20 -10.43 -14.66
CA GLU A 147 -18.62 -9.19 -15.15
C GLU A 147 -17.96 -8.40 -14.02
N GLY A 148 -16.87 -7.71 -14.34
CA GLY A 148 -16.17 -6.80 -13.41
C GLY A 148 -14.88 -7.37 -12.80
N PHE A 149 -14.38 -6.65 -11.80
CA PHE A 149 -13.08 -6.90 -11.16
C PHE A 149 -13.23 -7.11 -9.65
N GLU A 150 -12.22 -7.70 -9.05
CA GLU A 150 -12.03 -7.82 -7.62
C GLU A 150 -10.58 -7.56 -7.22
N LEU A 151 -10.39 -7.16 -5.96
CA LEU A 151 -9.08 -7.04 -5.34
C LEU A 151 -8.71 -8.41 -4.75
N VAL A 152 -7.59 -8.97 -5.21
CA VAL A 152 -7.09 -10.24 -4.72
C VAL A 152 -5.78 -10.00 -3.99
N LYS A 153 -5.74 -10.27 -2.69
CA LYS A 153 -4.50 -10.23 -1.91
C LYS A 153 -3.44 -11.17 -2.51
N VAL A 154 -2.29 -10.60 -2.84
CA VAL A 154 -1.12 -11.27 -3.45
C VAL A 154 0.11 -11.27 -2.55
N GLY A 155 0.15 -10.40 -1.54
CA GLY A 155 1.23 -10.37 -0.58
C GLY A 155 0.96 -9.44 0.59
N VAL A 156 1.92 -9.39 1.51
CA VAL A 156 1.87 -8.57 2.71
C VAL A 156 3.26 -8.01 3.02
N TYR A 157 3.33 -6.75 3.43
CA TYR A 157 4.49 -6.15 4.08
C TYR A 157 4.24 -6.06 5.58
N ASP A 158 5.16 -6.58 6.39
CA ASP A 158 5.13 -6.46 7.84
C ASP A 158 6.09 -5.34 8.27
N ALA A 159 5.55 -4.25 8.82
CA ALA A 159 6.34 -3.10 9.24
C ALA A 159 7.23 -3.37 10.47
N ARG A 160 6.94 -4.42 11.25
CA ARG A 160 7.74 -4.79 12.42
C ARG A 160 9.03 -5.47 12.02
N THR A 161 8.96 -6.39 11.06
CA THR A 161 10.12 -7.14 10.57
C THR A 161 10.75 -6.51 9.33
N ALA A 162 10.09 -5.51 8.73
CA ALA A 162 10.45 -4.89 7.46
C ALA A 162 10.57 -5.91 6.32
N THR A 163 9.69 -6.92 6.31
CA THR A 163 9.71 -8.02 5.32
C THR A 163 8.48 -8.00 4.43
N ILE A 164 8.69 -8.31 3.15
CA ILE A 164 7.61 -8.57 2.19
C ILE A 164 7.48 -10.08 2.00
N THR A 165 6.25 -10.59 2.13
CA THR A 165 5.88 -11.97 1.82
C THR A 165 4.92 -11.97 0.65
N VAL A 166 5.28 -12.68 -0.43
CA VAL A 166 4.38 -12.94 -1.56
C VAL A 166 3.58 -14.18 -1.23
N GLU A 167 2.25 -14.03 -1.13
CA GLU A 167 1.33 -15.09 -0.72
C GLU A 167 0.66 -15.78 -1.91
N LYS A 168 0.51 -15.07 -3.04
CA LYS A 168 -0.03 -15.62 -4.28
C LYS A 168 0.76 -15.14 -5.50
N ASN A 169 0.72 -15.94 -6.56
CA ASN A 169 1.33 -15.55 -7.83
C ASN A 169 0.65 -14.31 -8.40
N ILE A 170 1.45 -13.30 -8.70
CA ILE A 170 1.03 -12.08 -9.40
C ILE A 170 0.98 -12.41 -10.89
N SER A 171 -0.15 -12.12 -11.54
CA SER A 171 -0.34 -12.40 -12.96
C SER A 171 -0.70 -11.14 -13.73
N PHE A 172 0.08 -10.81 -14.75
CA PHE A 172 -0.20 -9.71 -15.67
C PHE A 172 -0.88 -10.19 -16.96
N ALA A 173 -1.35 -11.45 -17.01
CA ALA A 173 -2.00 -11.99 -18.21
C ALA A 173 -3.24 -11.20 -18.68
N TYR A 174 -3.88 -10.46 -17.77
CA TYR A 174 -5.06 -9.63 -18.04
C TYR A 174 -4.73 -8.18 -18.40
N SER A 175 -3.46 -7.87 -18.58
CA SER A 175 -2.99 -6.53 -18.91
C SER A 175 -2.63 -6.43 -20.40
N ASN A 176 -2.96 -5.29 -21.02
CA ASN A 176 -2.68 -5.04 -22.43
C ASN A 176 -1.35 -4.27 -22.58
N PHE A 177 -0.27 -4.78 -22.01
CA PHE A 177 1.05 -4.17 -22.20
C PHE A 177 1.64 -4.60 -23.55
N GLU A 178 2.18 -3.63 -24.28
CA GLU A 178 2.83 -3.86 -25.57
C GLU A 178 4.17 -4.60 -25.40
N TYR A 179 4.87 -4.38 -24.28
CA TYR A 179 6.17 -4.96 -23.98
C TYR A 179 6.07 -5.85 -22.72
N VAL A 180 6.00 -7.16 -22.95
CA VAL A 180 5.94 -8.18 -21.90
C VAL A 180 7.09 -9.14 -22.10
N ARG A 181 7.80 -9.44 -21.01
CA ARG A 181 8.90 -10.41 -21.00
C ARG A 181 8.40 -11.82 -21.24
N ALA A 182 9.33 -12.74 -21.54
CA ALA A 182 9.00 -14.16 -21.75
C ALA A 182 8.37 -14.83 -20.51
N ASP A 183 8.61 -14.31 -19.31
CA ASP A 183 8.01 -14.75 -18.05
C ASP A 183 6.63 -14.15 -17.77
N GLY A 184 6.09 -13.33 -18.68
CA GLY A 184 4.79 -12.68 -18.54
C GLY A 184 4.80 -11.40 -17.70
N ILE A 185 5.97 -10.92 -17.26
CA ILE A 185 6.11 -9.69 -16.47
C ILE A 185 6.26 -8.48 -17.41
N PRO A 186 5.50 -7.40 -17.21
CA PRO A 186 5.63 -6.17 -17.99
C PRO A 186 7.00 -5.52 -17.76
N GLU A 187 7.59 -5.00 -18.83
CA GLU A 187 8.84 -4.25 -18.73
C GLU A 187 8.60 -2.76 -18.47
N SER A 188 9.37 -2.19 -17.55
CA SER A 188 9.35 -0.76 -17.24
C SER A 188 10.77 -0.21 -17.24
N VAL A 189 11.40 -0.25 -18.42
CA VAL A 189 12.76 0.27 -18.66
C VAL A 189 12.69 1.50 -19.56
N CYS A 190 13.51 2.53 -19.28
CA CYS A 190 13.56 3.72 -20.14
C CYS A 190 14.30 3.46 -21.44
N SER A 191 15.39 2.69 -21.36
CA SER A 191 16.26 2.38 -22.48
C SER A 191 16.69 0.93 -22.38
N TYR A 192 16.64 0.22 -23.51
CA TYR A 192 17.16 -1.14 -23.57
C TYR A 192 18.69 -1.15 -23.46
N PRO A 193 19.30 -2.24 -22.96
CA PRO A 193 20.74 -2.42 -23.03
C PRO A 193 21.23 -2.25 -24.47
N CYS A 194 22.34 -1.52 -24.65
CA CYS A 194 22.89 -1.30 -25.98
C CYS A 194 23.38 -2.60 -26.60
N GLY A 195 23.27 -2.67 -27.93
CA GLY A 195 23.73 -3.81 -28.69
C GLY A 195 25.25 -3.93 -28.69
N PRO A 196 25.78 -5.02 -29.26
CA PRO A 196 27.20 -5.13 -29.46
C PRO A 196 27.75 -3.97 -30.31
N MET A 197 28.94 -3.49 -29.98
CA MET A 197 29.58 -2.35 -30.64
C MET A 197 28.82 -1.03 -30.52
N GLU A 198 27.92 -0.91 -29.54
CA GLU A 198 27.25 0.34 -29.22
C GLU A 198 27.67 0.86 -27.86
N TYR A 199 27.86 2.18 -27.77
CA TYR A 199 28.10 2.88 -26.52
C TYR A 199 26.87 3.67 -26.09
N THR A 200 26.77 3.86 -24.78
CA THR A 200 25.70 4.59 -24.10
C THR A 200 25.99 6.08 -24.08
N ILE A 201 24.97 6.87 -24.39
CA ILE A 201 24.94 8.31 -24.19
C ILE A 201 23.85 8.61 -23.17
N ARG A 202 24.25 8.95 -21.94
CA ARG A 202 23.28 9.25 -20.88
C ARG A 202 22.36 10.40 -21.29
N ARG A 203 21.07 10.22 -20.97
CA ARG A 203 20.02 11.21 -21.08
C ARG A 203 19.47 11.52 -19.70
N GLU A 204 18.66 12.56 -19.62
CA GLU A 204 17.86 12.83 -18.43
C GLU A 204 16.45 12.24 -18.63
N PRO A 205 15.90 11.52 -17.63
CA PRO A 205 16.48 11.20 -16.33
C PRO A 205 17.61 10.15 -16.43
N GLY A 206 18.49 10.10 -15.43
CA GLY A 206 19.72 9.26 -15.46
C GLY A 206 19.54 7.73 -15.66
N CYS A 207 18.32 7.20 -15.65
CA CYS A 207 18.01 5.82 -16.05
C CYS A 207 17.80 5.64 -17.57
N CYS A 208 17.90 6.72 -18.35
CA CYS A 208 17.73 6.74 -19.79
C CYS A 208 19.06 6.97 -20.51
N TRP A 209 19.25 6.32 -21.65
CA TRP A 209 20.41 6.51 -22.52
C TRP A 209 20.05 6.22 -23.98
N ASP A 210 20.80 6.83 -24.89
CA ASP A 210 20.80 6.44 -26.30
C ASP A 210 21.95 5.49 -26.58
N CYS A 211 21.73 4.55 -27.49
CA CYS A 211 22.78 3.67 -28.01
C CYS A 211 23.29 4.22 -29.34
N ARG A 212 24.62 4.27 -29.50
CA ARG A 212 25.27 4.68 -30.74
C ARG A 212 26.35 3.68 -31.11
N THR A 213 26.36 3.27 -32.37
CA THR A 213 27.36 2.34 -32.90
C THR A 213 28.73 3.00 -33.02
N CYS A 214 29.78 2.29 -32.62
CA CYS A 214 31.16 2.64 -32.92
C CYS A 214 31.43 2.58 -34.43
N ARG A 215 32.43 3.33 -34.89
CA ARG A 215 32.88 3.22 -36.29
C ARG A 215 33.57 1.87 -36.52
N SER A 216 33.67 1.47 -37.79
CA SER A 216 34.25 0.17 -38.17
C SER A 216 35.71 -0.01 -37.75
N ASN A 217 36.45 1.08 -37.55
CA ASN A 217 37.85 1.09 -37.10
C ASN A 217 38.02 1.33 -35.60
N GLU A 218 36.93 1.33 -34.83
CA GLU A 218 36.90 1.63 -33.40
C GLU A 218 36.52 0.40 -32.58
N ILE A 219 37.00 0.35 -31.34
CA ILE A 219 36.61 -0.63 -30.32
C ILE A 219 35.87 0.07 -29.18
N LEU A 220 35.06 -0.67 -28.44
CA LEU A 220 34.39 -0.15 -27.25
C LEU A 220 35.40 0.17 -26.15
N VAL A 221 35.16 1.27 -25.44
CA VAL A 221 35.89 1.60 -24.21
C VAL A 221 35.24 0.86 -23.04
N ASP A 222 36.05 0.45 -22.07
CA ASP A 222 35.57 -0.16 -20.83
C ASP A 222 34.45 0.67 -20.19
N GLY A 223 33.34 0.02 -19.86
CA GLY A 223 32.15 0.67 -19.31
C GLY A 223 31.14 1.19 -20.34
N PHE A 224 31.33 0.94 -21.64
CA PHE A 224 30.36 1.24 -22.71
C PHE A 224 29.96 2.72 -22.80
N THR A 225 30.85 3.64 -22.45
CA THR A 225 30.58 5.09 -22.48
C THR A 225 31.16 5.79 -23.71
N GLY A 226 31.86 5.07 -24.58
CA GLY A 226 32.45 5.61 -25.79
C GLY A 226 33.20 4.58 -26.62
N CYS A 227 33.79 5.04 -27.71
CA CYS A 227 34.59 4.24 -28.63
C CYS A 227 36.01 4.82 -28.77
N ARG A 228 36.98 3.96 -29.07
CA ARG A 228 38.38 4.31 -29.32
C ARG A 228 38.85 3.72 -30.63
N GLY A 229 39.48 4.51 -31.48
CA GLY A 229 40.08 4.03 -32.72
C GLY A 229 41.22 3.03 -32.50
N CYS A 230 41.30 2.01 -33.34
CA CYS A 230 42.44 1.11 -33.41
C CYS A 230 43.70 1.84 -33.91
N PRO A 231 44.90 1.41 -33.47
CA PRO A 231 46.16 1.87 -34.04
C PRO A 231 46.26 1.68 -35.56
N ARG A 232 47.15 2.43 -36.22
CA ARG A 232 47.39 2.27 -37.66
C ARG A 232 47.76 0.82 -37.99
N TYR A 233 47.25 0.34 -39.11
CA TYR A 233 47.44 -1.03 -39.60
C TYR A 233 46.86 -2.12 -38.70
N THR A 234 45.95 -1.74 -37.79
CA THR A 234 45.19 -2.68 -36.98
C THR A 234 43.70 -2.41 -37.11
N TRP A 235 42.87 -3.42 -36.88
CA TRP A 235 41.42 -3.35 -36.99
C TRP A 235 40.77 -4.08 -35.82
N PRO A 236 39.54 -3.72 -35.43
CA PRO A 236 38.79 -4.48 -34.44
C PRO A 236 38.77 -5.97 -34.82
N ASP A 237 39.05 -6.84 -33.85
CA ASP A 237 39.09 -8.29 -34.08
C ASP A 237 37.68 -8.88 -34.08
N ALA A 238 37.26 -9.38 -35.25
CA ALA A 238 35.94 -9.98 -35.46
C ALA A 238 35.78 -11.38 -34.81
N THR A 239 36.86 -11.99 -34.30
CA THR A 239 36.86 -13.35 -33.73
C THR A 239 36.68 -13.36 -32.21
N VAL A 240 36.91 -12.22 -31.53
CA VAL A 240 36.55 -12.06 -30.12
C VAL A 240 35.03 -11.89 -30.10
N GLY A 241 34.34 -12.92 -29.63
CA GLY A 241 32.90 -13.13 -29.81
C GLY A 241 32.07 -11.84 -29.87
N ALA A 242 31.17 -11.80 -30.86
CA ALA A 242 30.43 -10.65 -31.37
C ALA A 242 29.92 -9.59 -30.37
N ALA A 243 29.85 -9.91 -29.07
CA ALA A 243 29.44 -9.05 -27.99
C ALA A 243 30.52 -8.05 -27.49
N TRP A 244 31.84 -8.30 -27.64
CA TRP A 244 32.87 -7.48 -26.97
C TRP A 244 34.17 -7.36 -27.77
N TRP A 245 34.22 -6.43 -28.74
CA TRP A 245 35.45 -6.16 -29.50
C TRP A 245 36.39 -5.30 -28.65
N ASN A 246 37.14 -5.93 -27.74
CA ASN A 246 38.06 -5.21 -26.85
C ASN A 246 39.52 -5.24 -27.34
N GLY A 247 39.77 -5.75 -28.55
CA GLY A 247 41.10 -5.92 -29.12
C GLY A 247 41.19 -5.45 -30.57
N CYS A 248 42.37 -4.97 -30.95
CA CYS A 248 42.72 -4.67 -32.33
C CYS A 248 43.78 -5.69 -32.81
N THR A 249 43.57 -6.27 -33.99
CA THR A 249 44.51 -7.19 -34.64
C THR A 249 45.12 -6.57 -35.88
N VAL A 250 46.33 -7.00 -36.24
CA VAL A 250 47.01 -6.54 -37.46
C VAL A 250 46.27 -7.09 -38.67
N VAL A 251 46.02 -6.22 -39.66
CA VAL A 251 45.41 -6.57 -40.95
C VAL A 251 46.47 -6.74 -42.02
#